data_AF-A0A1G7QIF7-F1
#
_entry.id   AF-A0A1G7QIF7-F1
#
_cell.length_a   1.000
_cell.length_b   1.000
_cell.length_c   1.000
_cell.angle_alpha   90.00
_cell.angle_beta   90.00
_cell.angle_gamma   90.00
#
_symmetry.space_group_name_H-M   'P 1'
#
loop_
_entity.id
_entity.type
_entity.pdbx_description
1 polymer ?
#
loop_
_entity_poly.entity_id
_entity_poly.type
_entity_poly.pdbx_seq_one_letter_code
_entity_poly.pdbx_strand_id
1 'polypeptide(L)'
;MELKQAMEAATADLDVRPGFVGDVMAGARRRQTRKLVAVTAAVALLAGVVTGVVLTRSSTLPPDSGDHRLTAAPAGDLAGDADFVSRALATWNNGPEQSWRQAGQVKDLSAEANVFWAGTTPEGPAALVAQAVRLDGQSESRTVVGLVSGGNVVDREIDFGRESGLFQLGKERSTHIVQTLGSRVFWSVNPVRGGDGRLTRAWQEATGPGGVAVVSAKQSDRPVFVRGDTAPAPDDFTREPLTAREDKRPDNAFYPHPGLGWKGRLLAADLPEGAPLTPPARALSPDQELREKAFLDYAVGWNDIGAWMAHAWLPDGRHAEVIESLGELYGLIHRPDGEFSAAVLGGPVSAVEPMLVPLPDGQGTFVIRYGTRIGPDERPDAWLAPAGTTEVTVWEGDTPKVVPLP
;
A
#
# COMPACT_ATOMS: atom_id res chain seq x y z
N MET A 1 -67.37 23.98 15.03
CA MET A 1 -68.02 23.40 13.85
C MET A 1 -67.71 21.91 13.89
N GLU A 2 -68.71 21.09 14.23
CA GLU A 2 -68.50 19.68 14.57
C GLU A 2 -68.29 18.80 13.33
N LEU A 3 -67.42 17.79 13.45
CA LEU A 3 -67.01 16.85 12.39
C LEU A 3 -68.20 16.26 11.61
N LYS A 4 -69.34 16.11 12.28
CA LYS A 4 -70.58 15.61 11.70
C LYS A 4 -71.12 16.49 10.58
N GLN A 5 -71.09 17.82 10.74
CA GLN A 5 -71.55 18.75 9.71
C GLN A 5 -70.59 18.81 8.52
N ALA A 6 -69.29 18.64 8.76
CA ALA A 6 -68.30 18.55 7.69
C ALA A 6 -68.45 17.27 6.86
N MET A 7 -68.81 16.15 7.49
CA MET A 7 -69.05 14.89 6.79
C MET A 7 -70.40 14.86 6.06
N GLU A 8 -71.47 15.40 6.65
CA GLU A 8 -72.77 15.50 5.97
C GLU A 8 -72.71 16.42 4.74
N ALA A 9 -71.94 17.51 4.80
CA ALA A 9 -71.70 18.39 3.65
C ALA A 9 -70.84 17.72 2.55
N ALA A 10 -69.92 16.82 2.91
CA ALA A 10 -69.05 16.15 1.95
C ALA A 10 -69.72 14.98 1.20
N THR A 11 -70.85 14.47 1.71
CA THR A 11 -71.55 13.31 1.13
C THR A 11 -72.90 13.64 0.50
N ALA A 12 -73.36 14.90 0.57
CA ALA A 12 -74.66 15.31 0.05
C ALA A 12 -74.80 15.15 -1.48
N ASP A 13 -73.69 15.25 -2.22
CA ASP A 13 -73.66 15.19 -3.69
C ASP A 13 -73.15 13.85 -4.24
N LEU A 14 -73.03 12.81 -3.39
CA LEU A 14 -72.55 11.50 -3.79
C LEU A 14 -73.68 10.68 -4.42
N ASP A 15 -73.88 10.88 -5.73
CA ASP A 15 -74.81 10.10 -6.53
C ASP A 15 -74.27 8.68 -6.73
N VAL A 16 -74.89 7.70 -6.08
CA VAL A 16 -74.43 6.31 -6.09
C VAL A 16 -74.79 5.68 -7.42
N ARG A 17 -73.78 5.45 -8.27
CA ARG A 17 -73.93 4.79 -9.57
C ARG A 17 -74.78 3.50 -9.45
N PRO A 18 -75.80 3.32 -10.31
CA PRO A 18 -76.57 2.08 -10.37
C PRO A 18 -75.63 0.89 -10.60
N GLY A 19 -75.62 -0.06 -9.66
CA GLY A 19 -74.74 -1.24 -9.69
C GLY A 19 -73.67 -1.30 -8.60
N PHE A 20 -73.43 -0.21 -7.86
CA PHE A 20 -72.41 -0.16 -6.80
C PHE A 20 -72.61 -1.22 -5.69
N VAL A 21 -73.85 -1.47 -5.29
CA VAL A 21 -74.18 -2.52 -4.31
C VAL A 21 -73.93 -3.93 -4.88
N GLY A 22 -74.07 -4.12 -6.19
CA GLY A 22 -73.74 -5.38 -6.89
C GLY A 22 -72.25 -5.66 -6.93
N ASP A 23 -71.43 -4.64 -7.21
CA ASP A 23 -69.97 -4.76 -7.25
C ASP A 23 -69.35 -4.97 -5.87
N VAL A 24 -69.94 -4.36 -4.82
CA VAL A 24 -69.55 -4.60 -3.42
C VAL A 24 -69.91 -6.03 -2.97
N MET A 25 -71.05 -6.57 -3.40
CA MET A 25 -71.45 -7.96 -3.11
C MET A 25 -70.60 -8.99 -3.87
N ALA A 26 -70.13 -8.67 -5.09
CA ALA A 26 -69.17 -9.50 -5.83
C ALA A 26 -67.77 -9.51 -5.19
N GLY A 27 -67.33 -8.38 -4.60
CA GLY A 27 -66.09 -8.29 -3.83
C GLY A 27 -66.13 -9.04 -2.49
N ALA A 28 -67.28 -9.04 -1.80
CA ALA A 28 -67.46 -9.73 -0.52
C ALA A 28 -67.43 -11.27 -0.65
N ARG A 29 -68.01 -11.83 -1.73
CA ARG A 29 -67.97 -13.29 -2.00
C ARG A 29 -66.57 -13.84 -2.28
N ARG A 30 -65.69 -13.06 -2.94
CA ARG A 30 -64.27 -13.43 -3.17
C ARG A 30 -63.42 -13.43 -1.89
N ARG A 31 -63.81 -12.65 -0.87
CA ARG A 31 -63.12 -12.60 0.43
C ARG A 31 -63.55 -13.73 1.37
N GLN A 32 -64.77 -14.23 1.27
CA GLN A 32 -65.24 -15.36 2.11
C GLN A 32 -64.71 -16.73 1.66
N THR A 33 -64.49 -16.98 0.36
CA THR A 33 -63.85 -18.22 -0.10
C THR A 33 -62.37 -18.32 0.26
N ARG A 34 -61.66 -17.19 0.44
CA ARG A 34 -60.27 -17.17 0.95
C ARG A 34 -60.14 -17.38 2.46
N LYS A 35 -61.19 -17.14 3.26
CA LYS A 35 -61.16 -17.39 4.71
C LYS A 35 -61.57 -18.81 5.10
N LEU A 36 -62.31 -19.53 4.25
CA LEU A 36 -62.72 -20.92 4.51
C LEU A 36 -61.68 -21.98 4.12
N VAL A 37 -60.67 -21.64 3.31
CA VAL A 37 -59.49 -22.52 3.08
C VAL A 37 -58.43 -22.36 4.18
N ALA A 38 -58.47 -21.24 4.92
CA ALA A 38 -57.49 -20.95 5.98
C ALA A 38 -57.76 -21.64 7.32
N VAL A 39 -58.93 -22.23 7.55
CA VAL A 39 -59.30 -22.84 8.86
C VAL A 39 -59.42 -24.37 8.82
N THR A 40 -59.58 -25.00 7.66
CA THR A 40 -59.59 -26.48 7.53
C THR A 40 -58.25 -27.08 7.10
N ALA A 41 -57.29 -26.29 6.63
CA ALA A 41 -55.91 -26.75 6.38
C ALA A 41 -55.08 -26.91 7.68
N ALA A 42 -55.55 -26.37 8.81
CA ALA A 42 -54.83 -26.40 10.08
C ALA A 42 -54.99 -27.70 10.90
N VAL A 43 -55.86 -28.63 10.48
CA VAL A 43 -56.06 -29.92 11.20
C VAL A 43 -55.69 -31.14 10.35
N ALA A 44 -55.62 -31.01 9.01
CA ALA A 44 -55.13 -32.08 8.13
C ALA A 44 -53.59 -32.09 7.94
N LEU A 45 -52.89 -31.01 8.34
CA LEU A 45 -51.42 -30.91 8.31
C LEU A 45 -50.71 -31.54 9.52
N LEU A 46 -51.43 -32.24 10.40
CA LEU A 46 -50.86 -32.93 11.56
C LEU A 46 -50.76 -34.46 11.40
N ALA A 47 -51.24 -35.05 10.30
CA ALA A 47 -51.36 -36.52 10.21
C ALA A 47 -50.87 -37.20 8.92
N GLY A 48 -50.34 -36.49 7.93
CA GLY A 48 -49.76 -37.20 6.80
C GLY A 48 -49.45 -36.30 5.62
N VAL A 49 -48.16 -36.05 5.43
CA VAL A 49 -47.42 -36.30 4.18
C VAL A 49 -45.94 -36.15 4.56
N VAL A 50 -45.28 -37.30 4.76
CA VAL A 50 -43.82 -37.43 4.83
C VAL A 50 -43.31 -37.51 3.39
N THR A 51 -43.52 -36.47 2.59
CA THR A 51 -42.66 -36.20 1.45
C THR A 51 -41.86 -34.98 1.82
N GLY A 52 -40.71 -35.24 2.42
CA GLY A 52 -39.69 -34.24 2.66
C GLY A 52 -39.38 -33.55 1.35
N VAL A 53 -39.90 -32.34 1.19
CA VAL A 53 -39.16 -31.31 0.48
C VAL A 53 -37.95 -31.08 1.37
N VAL A 54 -36.92 -31.89 1.15
CA VAL A 54 -35.56 -31.54 1.51
C VAL A 54 -35.31 -30.30 0.67
N LEU A 55 -35.62 -29.13 1.23
CA LEU A 55 -34.84 -27.96 0.94
C LEU A 55 -33.44 -28.37 1.37
N THR A 56 -32.69 -28.96 0.42
CA THR A 56 -31.25 -28.99 0.52
C THR A 56 -30.89 -27.52 0.52
N ARG A 57 -30.92 -26.89 1.71
CA ARG A 57 -29.93 -25.86 2.02
C ARG A 57 -28.67 -26.54 1.56
N SER A 58 -28.12 -26.11 0.42
CA SER A 58 -26.78 -26.47 0.05
C SER A 58 -25.99 -26.19 1.31
N SER A 59 -25.65 -27.24 2.06
CA SER A 59 -24.80 -27.13 3.21
C SER A 59 -23.47 -26.83 2.57
N THR A 60 -23.27 -25.56 2.24
CA THR A 60 -21.98 -25.06 1.84
C THR A 60 -21.15 -25.31 3.07
N LEU A 61 -20.32 -26.35 2.98
CA LEU A 61 -19.33 -26.63 4.00
C LEU A 61 -18.62 -25.31 4.31
N PRO A 62 -18.35 -25.04 5.60
CA PRO A 62 -17.56 -23.87 5.98
C PRO A 62 -16.31 -23.79 5.10
N PRO A 63 -15.89 -22.59 4.68
CA PRO A 63 -14.66 -22.41 3.94
C PRO A 63 -13.50 -23.14 4.65
N ASP A 64 -12.68 -23.84 3.87
CA ASP A 64 -11.43 -24.46 4.30
C ASP A 64 -10.37 -24.20 3.23
N SER A 65 -9.27 -23.58 3.63
CA SER A 65 -8.12 -23.25 2.77
C SER A 65 -6.95 -24.22 2.94
N GLY A 66 -7.03 -25.14 3.92
CA GLY A 66 -5.91 -26.04 4.27
C GLY A 66 -4.74 -25.36 4.98
N ASP A 67 -4.88 -24.10 5.40
CA ASP A 67 -3.83 -23.36 6.09
C ASP A 67 -3.65 -23.88 7.53
N HIS A 68 -2.44 -24.34 7.86
CA HIS A 68 -2.10 -24.86 9.18
C HIS A 68 -2.39 -23.87 10.33
N ARG A 69 -2.35 -22.56 10.09
CA ARG A 69 -2.66 -21.54 11.10
C ARG A 69 -4.10 -21.58 11.57
N LEU A 70 -5.01 -22.18 10.81
CA LEU A 70 -6.41 -22.36 11.20
C LEU A 70 -6.59 -23.39 12.32
N THR A 71 -5.59 -24.24 12.55
CA THR A 71 -5.62 -25.30 13.58
C THR A 71 -4.41 -25.30 14.51
N ALA A 72 -3.42 -24.44 14.25
CA ALA A 72 -2.23 -24.31 15.07
C ALA A 72 -2.59 -23.86 16.50
N ALA A 73 -1.93 -24.46 17.49
CA ALA A 73 -2.01 -23.97 18.86
C ALA A 73 -1.45 -22.54 18.94
N PRO A 74 -2.05 -21.64 19.76
CA PRO A 74 -1.52 -20.30 19.96
C PRO A 74 -0.05 -20.35 20.42
N ALA A 75 0.80 -19.54 19.82
CA ALA A 75 2.17 -19.29 20.27
C ALA A 75 2.30 -17.89 20.88
N GLY A 76 3.43 -17.60 21.55
CA GLY A 76 3.68 -16.32 22.20
C GLY A 76 3.50 -16.35 23.72
N ASP A 77 3.86 -15.26 24.38
CA ASP A 77 3.84 -15.15 25.84
C ASP A 77 2.43 -15.05 26.43
N LEU A 78 1.43 -14.66 25.62
CA LEU A 78 0.01 -14.65 26.00
C LEU A 78 -0.77 -15.86 25.47
N ALA A 79 -0.09 -16.86 24.89
CA ALA A 79 -0.73 -18.07 24.35
C ALA A 79 -1.56 -18.84 25.39
N GLY A 80 -1.12 -18.83 26.65
CA GLY A 80 -1.81 -19.49 27.77
C GLY A 80 -2.89 -18.66 28.44
N ASP A 81 -3.03 -17.37 28.08
CA ASP A 81 -4.07 -16.50 28.62
C ASP A 81 -5.39 -16.73 27.88
N ALA A 82 -6.15 -17.72 28.36
CA ALA A 82 -7.42 -18.12 27.77
C ALA A 82 -8.44 -16.97 27.68
N ASP A 83 -8.42 -16.05 28.66
CA ASP A 83 -9.31 -14.89 28.67
C ASP A 83 -8.92 -13.90 27.59
N PHE A 84 -7.62 -13.64 27.39
CA PHE A 84 -7.14 -12.80 26.30
C PHE A 84 -7.44 -13.39 24.93
N VAL A 85 -7.13 -14.67 24.72
CA VAL A 85 -7.39 -15.38 23.46
C VAL A 85 -8.90 -15.36 23.13
N SER A 86 -9.75 -15.63 24.12
CA SER A 86 -11.21 -15.57 23.96
C SER A 86 -11.69 -14.16 23.58
N ARG A 87 -11.17 -13.12 24.25
CA ARG A 87 -11.49 -11.71 23.90
C ARG A 87 -11.01 -11.33 22.50
N ALA A 88 -9.83 -11.82 22.08
CA ALA A 88 -9.30 -11.55 20.74
C ALA A 88 -10.20 -12.19 19.66
N LEU A 89 -10.61 -13.45 19.85
CA LEU A 89 -11.57 -14.12 18.96
C LEU A 89 -12.93 -13.43 18.94
N ALA A 90 -13.45 -13.03 20.10
CA ALA A 90 -14.70 -12.27 20.18
C ALA A 90 -14.60 -10.94 19.44
N THR A 91 -13.48 -10.22 19.60
CA THR A 91 -13.20 -8.97 18.87
C THR A 91 -13.14 -9.21 17.37
N TRP A 92 -12.46 -10.26 16.93
CA TRP A 92 -12.38 -10.67 15.54
C TRP A 92 -13.76 -10.96 14.95
N ASN A 93 -14.54 -11.81 15.61
CA ASN A 93 -15.87 -12.27 15.16
C ASN A 93 -16.93 -11.17 15.18
N ASN A 94 -16.77 -10.14 16.03
CA ASN A 94 -17.67 -8.98 16.09
C ASN A 94 -17.25 -7.83 15.16
N GLY A 95 -15.97 -7.74 14.79
CA GLY A 95 -15.45 -6.80 13.80
C GLY A 95 -15.71 -7.03 12.29
N PRO A 96 -16.37 -8.09 11.75
CA PRO A 96 -16.38 -8.34 10.30
C PRO A 96 -17.48 -7.66 9.47
N GLU A 97 -18.58 -7.14 10.03
CA GLU A 97 -19.72 -6.85 9.14
C GLU A 97 -19.59 -5.57 8.27
N GLN A 98 -18.88 -4.54 8.72
CA GLN A 98 -18.91 -3.23 8.03
C GLN A 98 -17.81 -3.00 7.00
N SER A 99 -16.58 -3.48 7.22
CA SER A 99 -15.44 -3.17 6.34
C SER A 99 -15.25 -4.14 5.17
N TRP A 100 -15.58 -5.42 5.34
CA TRP A 100 -15.41 -6.44 4.29
C TRP A 100 -16.42 -6.34 3.16
N ARG A 101 -17.68 -6.03 3.50
CA ARG A 101 -18.78 -5.91 2.52
C ARG A 101 -18.60 -4.69 1.61
N GLN A 102 -18.00 -3.61 2.11
CA GLN A 102 -17.74 -2.40 1.30
C GLN A 102 -16.72 -2.65 0.19
N ALA A 103 -15.81 -3.61 0.36
CA ALA A 103 -14.85 -4.00 -0.68
C ALA A 103 -15.39 -5.07 -1.66
N GLY A 104 -16.59 -5.63 -1.41
CA GLY A 104 -17.22 -6.62 -2.30
C GLY A 104 -16.48 -7.95 -2.44
N GLN A 105 -15.44 -8.21 -1.62
CA GLN A 105 -14.52 -9.32 -1.85
C GLN A 105 -14.90 -10.60 -1.11
N VAL A 106 -15.53 -10.52 0.08
CA VAL A 106 -15.79 -11.71 0.91
C VAL A 106 -17.28 -12.05 0.94
N LYS A 107 -17.62 -13.27 0.51
CA LYS A 107 -18.99 -13.80 0.43
C LYS A 107 -19.37 -14.68 1.62
N ASP A 108 -18.40 -15.39 2.18
CA ASP A 108 -18.61 -16.34 3.28
C ASP A 108 -17.51 -16.21 4.33
N LEU A 109 -17.91 -15.96 5.59
CA LEU A 109 -17.07 -15.83 6.78
C LEU A 109 -17.50 -16.83 7.86
N SER A 110 -18.19 -17.91 7.48
CA SER A 110 -18.77 -18.88 8.43
C SER A 110 -17.76 -19.85 9.05
N ALA A 111 -16.53 -19.92 8.54
CA ALA A 111 -15.49 -20.76 9.12
C ALA A 111 -15.08 -20.26 10.51
N GLU A 112 -14.64 -21.17 11.37
CA GLU A 112 -14.10 -20.82 12.68
C GLU A 112 -12.78 -20.05 12.52
N ALA A 113 -12.62 -18.99 13.30
CA ALA A 113 -11.38 -18.24 13.38
C ALA A 113 -10.48 -18.82 14.47
N ASN A 114 -9.16 -18.81 14.25
CA ASN A 114 -8.17 -19.32 15.20
C ASN A 114 -7.12 -18.26 15.54
N VAL A 115 -6.78 -18.14 16.82
CA VAL A 115 -5.63 -17.35 17.27
C VAL A 115 -4.41 -18.26 17.22
N PHE A 116 -3.49 -18.03 16.28
CA PHE A 116 -2.26 -18.82 16.19
C PHE A 116 -1.05 -18.14 16.85
N TRP A 117 -1.17 -16.85 17.19
CA TRP A 117 -0.18 -16.12 17.98
C TRP A 117 -0.83 -15.08 18.88
N ALA A 118 -0.36 -14.97 20.12
CA ALA A 118 -0.78 -14.00 21.12
C ALA A 118 0.41 -13.58 21.99
N GLY A 119 0.67 -12.27 22.07
CA GLY A 119 1.80 -11.79 22.85
C GLY A 119 1.75 -10.33 23.28
N THR A 120 2.67 -9.98 24.18
CA THR A 120 2.84 -8.61 24.68
C THR A 120 3.69 -7.80 23.71
N THR A 121 3.23 -6.60 23.35
CA THR A 121 4.00 -5.64 22.54
C THR A 121 4.21 -4.34 23.32
N PRO A 122 5.11 -3.44 22.88
CA PRO A 122 5.24 -2.10 23.48
C PRO A 122 3.94 -1.29 23.51
N GLU A 123 3.01 -1.56 22.58
CA GLU A 123 1.70 -0.90 22.48
C GLU A 123 0.60 -1.64 23.27
N GLY A 124 0.96 -2.73 23.97
CA GLY A 124 0.07 -3.58 24.72
C GLY A 124 -0.16 -4.96 24.09
N PRO A 125 -1.09 -5.75 24.64
CA PRO A 125 -1.41 -7.08 24.15
C PRO A 125 -1.90 -7.09 22.69
N ALA A 126 -1.43 -8.06 21.92
CA ALA A 126 -1.82 -8.26 20.53
C ALA A 126 -1.97 -9.75 20.19
N ALA A 127 -2.77 -10.05 19.18
CA ALA A 127 -2.95 -11.41 18.66
C ALA A 127 -3.06 -11.41 17.13
N LEU A 128 -2.54 -12.46 16.50
CA LEU A 128 -2.80 -12.75 15.09
C LEU A 128 -3.87 -13.82 14.98
N VAL A 129 -4.88 -13.54 14.16
CA VAL A 129 -6.03 -14.40 13.93
C VAL A 129 -6.06 -14.81 12.48
N ALA A 130 -6.24 -16.10 12.22
CA ALA A 130 -6.48 -16.65 10.90
C ALA A 130 -7.93 -17.14 10.78
N GLN A 131 -8.56 -16.95 9.63
CA GLN A 131 -9.88 -17.46 9.33
C GLN A 131 -10.00 -17.83 7.85
N ALA A 132 -10.59 -18.98 7.55
CA ALA A 132 -10.90 -19.33 6.17
C ALA A 132 -12.14 -18.56 5.69
N VAL A 133 -12.08 -18.07 4.45
CA VAL A 133 -13.14 -17.26 3.84
C VAL A 133 -13.40 -17.71 2.41
N ARG A 134 -14.61 -17.49 1.90
CA ARG A 134 -14.90 -17.61 0.47
C ARG A 134 -15.08 -16.24 -0.14
N LEU A 135 -14.38 -15.96 -1.22
CA LEU A 135 -14.49 -14.69 -1.93
C LEU A 135 -15.64 -14.72 -2.95
N ASP A 136 -16.21 -13.56 -3.26
CA ASP A 136 -17.22 -13.50 -4.31
C ASP A 136 -16.61 -13.83 -5.68
N GLY A 137 -17.35 -14.60 -6.48
CA GLY A 137 -16.87 -15.10 -7.77
C GLY A 137 -15.73 -16.14 -7.72
N GLN A 138 -15.24 -16.55 -6.54
CA GLN A 138 -14.21 -17.58 -6.41
C GLN A 138 -14.76 -18.86 -5.77
N SER A 139 -14.40 -20.01 -6.33
CA SER A 139 -14.77 -21.34 -5.80
C SER A 139 -13.85 -21.79 -4.66
N GLU A 140 -12.58 -21.37 -4.68
CA GLU A 140 -11.59 -21.70 -3.67
C GLU A 140 -11.74 -20.83 -2.42
N SER A 141 -11.58 -21.45 -1.25
CA SER A 141 -11.46 -20.71 0.00
C SER A 141 -10.06 -20.09 0.11
N ARG A 142 -9.96 -18.96 0.79
CA ARG A 142 -8.70 -18.27 1.10
C ARG A 142 -8.55 -18.12 2.60
N THR A 143 -7.32 -17.95 3.08
CA THR A 143 -7.09 -17.54 4.47
C THR A 143 -7.07 -16.02 4.53
N VAL A 144 -7.76 -15.49 5.53
CA VAL A 144 -7.57 -14.13 5.99
C VAL A 144 -6.79 -14.17 7.27
N VAL A 145 -5.76 -13.34 7.35
CA VAL A 145 -4.96 -13.14 8.56
C VAL A 145 -5.15 -11.70 8.99
N GLY A 146 -5.25 -11.46 10.29
CA GLY A 146 -5.28 -10.11 10.77
C GLY A 146 -4.84 -9.96 12.21
N LEU A 147 -4.59 -8.71 12.54
CA LEU A 147 -4.03 -8.27 13.81
C LEU A 147 -5.13 -7.71 14.70
N VAL A 148 -5.26 -8.27 15.90
CA VAL A 148 -6.15 -7.78 16.95
C VAL A 148 -5.32 -7.17 18.06
N SER A 149 -5.63 -5.92 18.44
CA SER A 149 -4.99 -5.25 19.58
C SER A 149 -5.91 -4.17 20.14
N GLY A 150 -5.80 -3.90 21.45
CA GLY A 150 -6.58 -2.84 22.11
C GLY A 150 -8.10 -2.99 21.97
N GLY A 151 -8.61 -4.23 21.85
CA GLY A 151 -10.03 -4.50 21.64
C GLY A 151 -10.57 -4.16 20.25
N ASN A 152 -9.69 -3.95 19.27
CA ASN A 152 -10.04 -3.68 17.88
C ASN A 152 -9.30 -4.63 16.94
N VAL A 153 -9.85 -4.80 15.73
CA VAL A 153 -9.08 -5.38 14.63
C VAL A 153 -8.36 -4.26 13.90
N VAL A 154 -7.03 -4.26 13.96
CA VAL A 154 -6.16 -3.19 13.50
C VAL A 154 -5.97 -3.23 11.99
N ASP A 155 -5.53 -4.38 11.48
CA ASP A 155 -5.33 -4.63 10.05
C ASP A 155 -5.62 -6.09 9.71
N ARG A 156 -5.87 -6.34 8.42
CA ARG A 156 -6.19 -7.65 7.86
C ARG A 156 -5.66 -7.76 6.44
N GLU A 157 -5.15 -8.92 6.08
CA GLU A 157 -4.76 -9.28 4.72
C GLU A 157 -5.43 -10.60 4.28
N ILE A 158 -5.73 -10.70 2.99
CA ILE A 158 -6.22 -11.94 2.37
C ILE A 158 -5.03 -12.56 1.67
N ASP A 159 -4.73 -13.82 1.96
CA ASP A 159 -3.65 -14.53 1.30
C ASP A 159 -4.04 -14.95 -0.12
N PHE A 160 -3.44 -14.29 -1.11
CA PHE A 160 -3.52 -14.63 -2.53
C PHE A 160 -2.24 -15.33 -3.03
N GLY A 161 -1.52 -16.05 -2.14
CA GLY A 161 -0.20 -16.60 -2.40
C GLY A 161 0.93 -15.57 -2.37
N ARG A 162 0.65 -14.37 -1.85
CA ARG A 162 1.56 -13.22 -1.74
C ARG A 162 1.33 -12.44 -0.44
N GLU A 163 0.97 -13.15 0.62
CA GLU A 163 0.83 -12.57 1.95
C GLU A 163 2.10 -11.80 2.34
N SER A 164 1.93 -10.56 2.82
CA SER A 164 3.06 -9.74 3.25
C SER A 164 3.59 -10.25 4.58
N GLY A 165 2.68 -10.57 5.50
CA GLY A 165 2.99 -10.97 6.85
C GLY A 165 3.53 -9.82 7.70
N LEU A 166 3.29 -8.56 7.33
CA LEU A 166 3.81 -7.39 8.04
C LEU A 166 2.66 -6.49 8.49
N PHE A 167 2.50 -6.36 9.81
CA PHE A 167 1.48 -5.50 10.42
C PHE A 167 2.14 -4.43 11.31
N GLN A 168 1.48 -3.28 11.46
CA GLN A 168 1.97 -2.16 12.25
C GLN A 168 1.01 -1.82 13.40
N LEU A 169 1.58 -1.45 14.55
CA LEU A 169 0.89 -1.03 15.77
C LEU A 169 1.43 0.29 16.31
N GLY A 170 0.58 0.99 17.06
CA GLY A 170 0.92 2.20 17.78
C GLY A 170 0.62 3.47 17.00
N LYS A 171 0.55 4.60 17.72
CA LYS A 171 0.22 5.92 17.15
C LYS A 171 1.23 6.36 16.08
N GLU A 172 2.50 6.02 16.28
CA GLU A 172 3.61 6.30 15.35
C GLU A 172 4.00 5.10 14.48
N ARG A 173 3.21 4.01 14.53
CA ARG A 173 3.49 2.75 13.84
C ARG A 173 4.89 2.20 14.12
N SER A 174 5.36 2.43 15.33
CA SER A 174 6.70 2.06 15.77
C SER A 174 6.85 0.58 16.09
N THR A 175 5.75 -0.17 16.18
CA THR A 175 5.76 -1.59 16.51
C THR A 175 5.33 -2.39 15.29
N HIS A 176 6.22 -3.26 14.81
CA HIS A 176 6.02 -4.11 13.65
C HIS A 176 5.82 -5.56 14.13
N ILE A 177 4.76 -6.22 13.68
CA ILE A 177 4.53 -7.65 13.88
C ILE A 177 4.77 -8.35 12.56
N VAL A 178 5.75 -9.25 12.55
CA VAL A 178 6.31 -9.83 11.33
C VAL A 178 6.15 -11.34 11.35
N GLN A 179 5.44 -11.88 10.37
CA GLN A 179 5.29 -13.31 10.13
C GLN A 179 6.39 -13.82 9.18
N THR A 180 7.00 -14.94 9.56
CA THR A 180 8.03 -15.62 8.76
C THR A 180 7.47 -16.27 7.50
N LEU A 181 6.25 -16.80 7.58
CA LEU A 181 5.57 -17.54 6.50
C LEU A 181 6.43 -18.70 5.95
N GLY A 182 7.14 -19.40 6.85
CA GLY A 182 8.00 -20.53 6.49
C GLY A 182 9.42 -20.16 6.05
N SER A 183 9.76 -18.88 5.97
CA SER A 183 11.12 -18.40 5.67
C SER A 183 11.64 -17.46 6.75
N ARG A 184 12.96 -17.31 6.87
CA ARG A 184 13.52 -16.34 7.82
C ARG A 184 13.24 -14.92 7.32
N VAL A 185 13.04 -13.99 8.25
CA VAL A 185 12.88 -12.57 7.94
C VAL A 185 14.03 -11.81 8.59
N PHE A 186 14.68 -10.98 7.81
CA PHE A 186 15.74 -10.09 8.24
C PHE A 186 15.24 -8.67 8.17
N TRP A 187 15.69 -7.84 9.11
CA TRP A 187 15.32 -6.44 9.15
C TRP A 187 16.52 -5.55 9.45
N SER A 188 16.43 -4.31 9.01
CA SER A 188 17.45 -3.29 9.20
C SER A 188 16.80 -1.92 9.27
N VAL A 189 17.39 -1.02 10.04
CA VAL A 189 17.02 0.41 10.08
C VAL A 189 18.16 1.22 9.51
N ASN A 190 17.84 2.36 8.90
CA ASN A 190 18.76 3.41 8.43
C ASN A 190 20.11 2.91 7.85
N PRO A 191 20.28 2.89 6.52
CA PRO A 191 21.58 2.55 5.95
C PRO A 191 22.64 3.58 6.34
N VAL A 192 23.90 3.14 6.43
CA VAL A 192 25.06 4.01 6.66
C VAL A 192 25.77 4.26 5.34
N ARG A 193 26.02 5.53 5.02
CA ARG A 193 26.76 5.93 3.83
C ARG A 193 28.27 5.92 4.10
N GLY A 194 29.02 5.18 3.30
CA GLY A 194 30.49 5.12 3.32
C GLY A 194 31.14 6.32 2.63
N GLY A 195 32.47 6.41 2.73
CA GLY A 195 33.25 7.48 2.10
C GLY A 195 33.27 7.43 0.56
N ASP A 196 32.89 6.30 -0.02
CA ASP A 196 32.67 6.11 -1.46
C ASP A 196 31.24 6.47 -1.90
N GLY A 197 30.41 6.97 -0.98
CA GLY A 197 29.01 7.31 -1.23
C GLY A 197 28.05 6.13 -1.25
N ARG A 198 28.54 4.88 -1.11
CA ARG A 198 27.68 3.69 -1.08
C ARG A 198 27.07 3.49 0.30
N LEU A 199 25.90 2.88 0.31
CA LEU A 199 25.10 2.55 1.46
C LEU A 199 25.43 1.13 1.92
N THR A 200 25.36 0.93 3.23
CA THR A 200 25.44 -0.39 3.84
C THR A 200 24.40 -0.52 4.95
N ARG A 201 23.86 -1.73 5.13
CA ARG A 201 22.87 -2.06 6.15
C ARG A 201 23.39 -3.15 7.07
N ALA A 202 23.11 -3.00 8.36
CA ALA A 202 23.28 -4.08 9.33
C ALA A 202 21.96 -4.83 9.46
N TRP A 203 21.97 -6.11 9.10
CA TRP A 203 20.79 -6.96 9.12
C TRP A 203 20.70 -7.74 10.43
N GLN A 204 19.50 -7.81 10.99
CA GLN A 204 19.15 -8.61 12.16
C GLN A 204 18.04 -9.58 11.79
N GLU A 205 18.05 -10.79 12.34
CA GLU A 205 16.95 -11.72 12.12
C GLU A 205 15.77 -11.38 13.03
N ALA A 206 14.59 -11.22 12.44
CA ALA A 206 13.33 -11.08 13.15
C ALA A 206 12.88 -12.48 13.59
N THR A 207 13.15 -12.82 14.85
CA THR A 207 12.80 -14.13 15.43
C THR A 207 11.79 -13.99 16.55
N GLY A 208 10.95 -15.01 16.70
CA GLY A 208 9.98 -15.08 17.80
C GLY A 208 9.15 -16.37 17.77
N PRO A 209 8.39 -16.63 18.84
CA PRO A 209 7.61 -17.85 18.99
C PRO A 209 6.53 -17.96 17.90
N GLY A 210 6.32 -19.17 17.38
CA GLY A 210 5.32 -19.43 16.35
C GLY A 210 5.61 -18.79 14.99
N GLY A 211 6.86 -18.39 14.73
CA GLY A 211 7.23 -17.73 13.48
C GLY A 211 6.74 -16.27 13.40
N VAL A 212 6.49 -15.65 14.55
CA VAL A 212 6.06 -14.25 14.64
C VAL A 212 7.05 -13.47 15.50
N ALA A 213 7.62 -12.42 14.93
CA ALA A 213 8.51 -11.51 15.62
C ALA A 213 7.84 -10.16 15.89
N VAL A 214 8.15 -9.55 17.03
CA VAL A 214 7.73 -8.18 17.37
C VAL A 214 8.97 -7.30 17.34
N VAL A 215 8.97 -6.31 16.47
CA VAL A 215 10.12 -5.43 16.21
C VAL A 215 9.72 -3.98 16.49
N SER A 216 10.55 -3.25 17.24
CA SER A 216 10.34 -1.82 17.49
C SER A 216 11.28 -0.98 16.62
N ALA A 217 10.72 -0.18 15.72
CA ALA A 217 11.45 0.75 14.86
C ALA A 217 10.52 1.91 14.47
N LYS A 218 10.97 3.15 14.61
CA LYS A 218 10.14 4.29 14.20
C LYS A 218 10.10 4.39 12.69
N GLN A 219 9.00 4.90 12.14
CA GLN A 219 8.90 5.15 10.70
C GLN A 219 10.02 6.10 10.20
N SER A 220 10.46 7.04 11.04
CA SER A 220 11.60 7.92 10.75
C SER A 220 12.92 7.18 10.55
N ASP A 221 13.04 5.96 11.08
CA ASP A 221 14.24 5.13 11.01
C ASP A 221 14.27 4.23 9.76
N ARG A 222 13.28 4.39 8.87
CA ARG A 222 13.15 3.69 7.59
C ARG A 222 13.41 2.18 7.73
N PRO A 223 12.63 1.48 8.57
CA PRO A 223 12.79 0.05 8.76
C PRO A 223 12.49 -0.68 7.45
N VAL A 224 13.37 -1.61 7.08
CA VAL A 224 13.21 -2.49 5.93
C VAL A 224 13.22 -3.92 6.41
N PHE A 225 12.28 -4.72 5.91
CA PHE A 225 12.15 -6.14 6.19
C PHE A 225 12.29 -6.92 4.88
N VAL A 226 13.08 -7.99 4.88
CA VAL A 226 13.33 -8.82 3.72
C VAL A 226 13.22 -10.29 4.14
N ARG A 227 12.52 -11.08 3.32
CA ARG A 227 12.39 -12.52 3.52
C ARG A 227 13.47 -13.27 2.73
N GLY A 228 14.05 -14.32 3.32
CA GLY A 228 15.02 -15.18 2.64
C GLY A 228 15.63 -16.24 3.55
N ASP A 229 16.38 -17.19 2.99
CA ASP A 229 17.02 -18.27 3.76
C ASP A 229 18.27 -17.80 4.51
N THR A 230 18.94 -16.78 3.97
CA THR A 230 20.13 -16.15 4.52
C THR A 230 19.95 -14.63 4.59
N ALA A 231 20.64 -14.02 5.55
CA ALA A 231 20.70 -12.58 5.68
C ALA A 231 21.19 -11.96 4.36
N PRO A 232 20.58 -10.86 3.89
CA PRO A 232 21.11 -10.14 2.73
C PRO A 232 22.54 -9.66 3.00
N ALA A 233 23.31 -9.45 1.94
CA ALA A 233 24.60 -8.79 2.08
C ALA A 233 24.40 -7.35 2.58
N PRO A 234 25.39 -6.75 3.27
CA PRO A 234 25.27 -5.37 3.76
C PRO A 234 24.97 -4.34 2.66
N ASP A 235 25.40 -4.60 1.43
CA ASP A 235 25.23 -3.77 0.24
C ASP A 235 24.14 -4.27 -0.72
N ASP A 236 23.33 -5.26 -0.33
CA ASP A 236 22.19 -5.72 -1.13
C ASP A 236 20.98 -4.80 -0.92
N PHE A 237 20.65 -4.00 -1.94
CA PHE A 237 19.45 -3.16 -2.00
C PHE A 237 18.48 -3.59 -3.11
N THR A 238 18.63 -4.83 -3.60
CA THR A 238 17.93 -5.32 -4.80
C THR A 238 16.75 -6.25 -4.48
N ARG A 239 16.74 -6.83 -3.27
CA ARG A 239 15.64 -7.69 -2.83
C ARG A 239 14.32 -6.94 -2.71
N GLU A 240 13.21 -7.64 -2.89
CA GLU A 240 11.90 -7.05 -2.65
C GLU A 240 11.64 -6.94 -1.13
N PRO A 241 11.42 -5.73 -0.58
CA PRO A 241 11.10 -5.57 0.83
C PRO A 241 9.64 -5.98 1.10
N LEU A 242 9.38 -6.47 2.31
CA LEU A 242 8.02 -6.66 2.80
C LEU A 242 7.37 -5.30 2.98
N THR A 243 6.13 -5.15 2.51
CA THR A 243 5.34 -3.92 2.61
C THR A 243 4.06 -4.20 3.37
N ALA A 244 3.80 -3.42 4.43
CA ALA A 244 2.54 -3.53 5.15
C ALA A 244 1.39 -3.05 4.25
N ARG A 245 0.15 -3.45 4.57
CA ARG A 245 -1.01 -3.02 3.78
C ARG A 245 -1.19 -1.51 3.83
N GLU A 246 -0.92 -0.90 4.98
CA GLU A 246 -0.97 0.55 5.18
C GLU A 246 0.05 1.29 4.33
N ASP A 247 1.23 0.71 4.11
CA ASP A 247 2.28 1.28 3.27
C ASP A 247 1.89 1.29 1.78
N LYS A 248 0.85 0.56 1.39
CA LYS A 248 0.30 0.62 0.02
C LYS A 248 -0.67 1.77 -0.16
N ARG A 249 -1.05 2.48 0.91
CA ARG A 249 -1.95 3.63 0.82
C ARG A 249 -1.13 4.93 0.67
N PRO A 250 -1.48 5.82 -0.27
CA PRO A 250 -0.72 7.05 -0.54
C PRO A 250 -0.56 7.99 0.65
N ASP A 251 -1.43 7.86 1.66
CA ASP A 251 -1.53 8.71 2.84
C ASP A 251 -0.82 8.13 4.08
N ASN A 252 -0.17 6.97 3.97
CA ASN A 252 0.19 6.19 5.16
C ASN A 252 1.54 5.47 5.08
N ALA A 253 2.04 5.18 3.88
CA ALA A 253 3.44 4.78 3.70
C ALA A 253 4.37 5.93 4.08
N PHE A 254 5.64 5.64 4.33
CA PHE A 254 6.71 6.63 4.16
C PHE A 254 6.33 7.63 3.05
N TYR A 255 6.20 8.91 3.38
CA TYR A 255 5.99 9.93 2.36
C TYR A 255 7.34 10.18 1.72
N PRO A 256 7.63 9.62 0.52
CA PRO A 256 8.84 10.01 -0.18
C PRO A 256 8.81 11.52 -0.36
N HIS A 257 9.99 12.14 -0.42
CA HIS A 257 10.08 13.50 -0.93
C HIS A 257 9.27 13.55 -2.23
N PRO A 258 8.24 14.40 -2.37
CA PRO A 258 7.26 14.34 -3.47
C PRO A 258 7.86 14.70 -4.84
N GLY A 259 9.18 14.72 -4.94
CA GLY A 259 9.91 15.38 -5.99
C GLY A 259 9.79 16.90 -5.87
N LEU A 260 10.58 17.62 -6.66
CA LEU A 260 10.30 19.02 -6.96
C LEU A 260 9.03 19.21 -7.82
N GLY A 261 8.34 18.12 -8.20
CA GLY A 261 7.20 18.14 -9.11
C GLY A 261 7.58 18.44 -10.58
N TRP A 262 8.87 18.61 -10.86
CA TRP A 262 9.37 18.87 -12.21
C TRP A 262 9.22 17.62 -13.08
N LYS A 263 9.10 17.84 -14.39
CA LYS A 263 8.95 16.79 -15.40
C LYS A 263 9.83 17.07 -16.59
N GLY A 264 10.32 16.01 -17.23
CA GLY A 264 10.98 16.09 -18.53
C GLY A 264 12.50 15.89 -18.48
N ARG A 265 13.15 16.10 -19.63
CA ARG A 265 14.59 15.95 -19.78
C ARG A 265 15.21 17.31 -20.07
N LEU A 266 16.22 17.67 -19.28
CA LEU A 266 16.91 18.95 -19.34
C LEU A 266 18.30 18.75 -19.93
N LEU A 267 18.57 19.34 -21.09
CA LEU A 267 19.87 19.23 -21.75
C LEU A 267 20.83 20.29 -21.17
N ALA A 268 21.85 19.85 -20.45
CA ALA A 268 22.74 20.76 -19.71
C ALA A 268 23.94 21.28 -20.53
N ALA A 269 24.20 20.70 -21.70
CA ALA A 269 25.27 21.13 -22.62
C ALA A 269 24.86 20.88 -24.08
N ASP A 270 25.48 21.59 -25.03
CA ASP A 270 25.29 21.24 -26.43
C ASP A 270 25.79 19.83 -26.71
N LEU A 271 25.11 19.16 -27.65
CA LEU A 271 25.53 17.85 -28.09
C LEU A 271 26.84 17.99 -28.87
N PRO A 272 27.87 17.17 -28.55
CA PRO A 272 29.04 17.05 -29.40
C PRO A 272 28.64 16.68 -30.83
N GLU A 273 29.43 17.11 -31.80
CA GLU A 273 29.18 16.76 -33.20
C GLU A 273 29.13 15.24 -33.37
N GLY A 274 28.02 14.73 -33.92
CA GLY A 274 27.80 13.29 -34.13
C GLY A 274 27.31 12.52 -32.90
N ALA A 275 27.16 13.14 -31.72
CA ALA A 275 26.59 12.49 -30.56
C ALA A 275 25.06 12.28 -30.73
N PRO A 276 24.51 11.15 -30.27
CA PRO A 276 23.07 10.93 -30.34
C PRO A 276 22.34 11.85 -29.36
N LEU A 277 21.16 12.32 -29.80
CA LEU A 277 20.22 13.10 -28.97
C LEU A 277 19.71 12.31 -27.76
N THR A 278 19.65 10.99 -27.88
CA THR A 278 19.18 10.11 -26.81
C THR A 278 20.35 9.63 -25.97
N PRO A 279 20.15 9.48 -24.65
CA PRO A 279 21.08 8.74 -23.80
C PRO A 279 21.42 7.38 -24.41
N PRO A 280 22.62 6.83 -24.13
CA PRO A 280 22.95 5.48 -24.54
C PRO A 280 21.91 4.48 -24.02
N ALA A 281 21.66 3.43 -24.81
CA ALA A 281 20.72 2.39 -24.41
C ALA A 281 21.25 1.67 -23.16
N ARG A 282 20.41 1.54 -22.14
CA ARG A 282 20.75 0.89 -20.88
C ARG A 282 19.76 -0.21 -20.53
N ALA A 283 20.24 -1.21 -19.80
CA ALA A 283 19.42 -2.35 -19.38
C ALA A 283 18.48 -2.01 -18.22
N LEU A 284 18.87 -1.04 -17.37
CA LEU A 284 18.19 -0.71 -16.12
C LEU A 284 17.75 0.76 -16.11
N SER A 285 16.73 1.08 -15.31
CA SER A 285 16.43 2.47 -14.98
C SER A 285 17.49 3.05 -14.02
N PRO A 286 17.68 4.38 -13.95
CA PRO A 286 18.70 4.98 -13.07
C PRO A 286 18.58 4.53 -11.60
N ASP A 287 17.36 4.41 -11.09
CA ASP A 287 17.09 4.00 -9.69
C ASP A 287 17.43 2.54 -9.43
N GLN A 288 17.14 1.65 -10.39
CA GLN A 288 17.53 0.25 -10.32
C GLN A 288 19.04 0.12 -10.31
N GLU A 289 19.71 0.85 -11.20
CA GLU A 289 21.18 0.85 -11.27
C GLU A 289 21.82 1.40 -10.00
N LEU A 290 21.33 2.52 -9.46
CA LEU A 290 21.82 3.05 -8.19
C LEU A 290 21.59 2.08 -7.02
N ARG A 291 20.46 1.37 -6.96
CA ARG A 291 20.23 0.33 -5.94
C ARG A 291 21.18 -0.85 -6.11
N GLU A 292 21.37 -1.36 -7.32
CA GLU A 292 22.31 -2.45 -7.59
C GLU A 292 23.76 -2.09 -7.23
N LYS A 293 24.11 -0.81 -7.32
CA LYS A 293 25.43 -0.28 -6.93
C LYS A 293 25.46 0.25 -5.48
N ALA A 294 24.41 0.03 -4.70
CA ALA A 294 24.25 0.45 -3.32
C ALA A 294 24.33 1.97 -3.09
N PHE A 295 24.03 2.83 -4.07
CA PHE A 295 23.96 4.29 -3.86
C PHE A 295 22.59 4.77 -3.37
N LEU A 296 21.55 3.98 -3.65
CA LEU A 296 20.17 4.25 -3.30
C LEU A 296 19.62 3.12 -2.41
N ASP A 297 18.81 3.50 -1.42
CA ASP A 297 18.18 2.57 -0.49
C ASP A 297 16.98 1.84 -1.15
N TYR A 298 16.38 0.89 -0.44
CA TYR A 298 15.12 0.26 -0.87
C TYR A 298 14.05 1.32 -1.11
N ALA A 299 13.40 1.26 -2.27
CA ALA A 299 12.20 2.05 -2.53
C ALA A 299 11.02 1.37 -1.81
N VAL A 300 10.26 2.15 -1.05
CA VAL A 300 9.08 1.66 -0.32
C VAL A 300 7.78 2.17 -0.97
N GLY A 301 7.87 2.97 -2.05
CA GLY A 301 6.71 3.57 -2.72
C GLY A 301 6.78 3.61 -4.25
N TRP A 302 5.63 3.87 -4.86
CA TRP A 302 5.45 3.94 -6.32
C TRP A 302 5.93 5.27 -6.93
N ASN A 303 6.33 6.26 -6.12
CA ASN A 303 6.60 7.64 -6.53
C ASN A 303 7.94 8.20 -5.99
N ASP A 304 8.93 7.36 -5.70
CA ASP A 304 10.15 7.75 -4.96
C ASP A 304 11.19 8.52 -5.81
N ILE A 305 10.83 8.93 -7.04
CA ILE A 305 11.75 9.53 -8.02
C ILE A 305 11.12 10.78 -8.63
N GLY A 306 11.92 11.85 -8.73
CA GLY A 306 11.55 13.02 -9.50
C GLY A 306 11.32 12.64 -10.97
N ALA A 307 10.23 13.10 -11.57
CA ALA A 307 9.91 12.82 -12.98
C ALA A 307 10.79 13.63 -13.97
N TRP A 308 11.89 14.20 -13.49
CA TRP A 308 12.82 15.04 -14.24
C TRP A 308 14.22 14.43 -14.25
N MET A 309 15.00 14.76 -15.27
CA MET A 309 16.40 14.36 -15.40
C MET A 309 17.18 15.43 -16.16
N ALA A 310 18.32 15.86 -15.63
CA ALA A 310 19.28 16.64 -16.40
C ALA A 310 20.34 15.73 -17.02
N HIS A 311 20.80 16.00 -18.23
CA HIS A 311 21.81 15.17 -18.88
C HIS A 311 22.72 15.94 -19.83
N ALA A 312 23.92 15.41 -20.06
CA ALA A 312 24.92 15.96 -20.97
C ALA A 312 25.92 14.89 -21.41
N TRP A 313 26.49 15.06 -22.60
CA TRP A 313 27.71 14.37 -22.99
C TRP A 313 28.93 15.10 -22.42
N LEU A 314 29.84 14.34 -21.85
CA LEU A 314 31.05 14.83 -21.22
C LEU A 314 32.19 14.96 -22.26
N PRO A 315 33.20 15.82 -22.00
CA PRO A 315 34.35 16.00 -22.90
C PRO A 315 35.09 14.72 -23.29
N ASP A 316 35.08 13.69 -22.44
CA ASP A 316 35.73 12.40 -22.70
C ASP A 316 34.83 11.37 -23.43
N GLY A 317 33.64 11.80 -23.85
CA GLY A 317 32.66 10.96 -24.55
C GLY A 317 31.76 10.14 -23.62
N ARG A 318 31.92 10.20 -22.30
CA ARG A 318 30.92 9.61 -21.38
C ARG A 318 29.61 10.41 -21.41
N HIS A 319 28.52 9.80 -20.98
CA HIS A 319 27.23 10.46 -20.79
C HIS A 319 26.93 10.59 -19.30
N ALA A 320 26.52 11.78 -18.85
CA ALA A 320 26.13 12.01 -17.47
C ALA A 320 24.64 12.34 -17.36
N GLU A 321 24.01 11.83 -16.32
CA GLU A 321 22.63 12.10 -15.94
C GLU A 321 22.56 12.54 -14.48
N VAL A 322 21.70 13.50 -14.15
CA VAL A 322 21.38 13.88 -12.78
C VAL A 322 19.89 13.68 -12.56
N ILE A 323 19.56 12.94 -11.51
CA ILE A 323 18.18 12.69 -11.07
C ILE A 323 18.00 13.06 -9.61
N GLU A 324 16.74 13.18 -9.21
CA GLU A 324 16.31 13.31 -7.83
C GLU A 324 15.73 11.98 -7.33
N SER A 325 16.17 11.53 -6.15
CA SER A 325 15.53 10.44 -5.43
C SER A 325 15.66 10.61 -3.92
N LEU A 326 14.61 10.29 -3.17
CA LEU A 326 14.56 10.37 -1.70
C LEU A 326 15.00 11.72 -1.10
N GLY A 327 14.81 12.82 -1.85
CA GLY A 327 15.20 14.18 -1.44
C GLY A 327 16.69 14.51 -1.64
N GLU A 328 17.44 13.64 -2.33
CA GLU A 328 18.84 13.85 -2.71
C GLU A 328 19.01 13.84 -4.23
N LEU A 329 20.09 14.46 -4.70
CA LEU A 329 20.52 14.43 -6.09
C LEU A 329 21.56 13.36 -6.31
N TYR A 330 21.41 12.65 -7.42
CA TYR A 330 22.33 11.61 -7.84
C TYR A 330 22.79 11.87 -9.27
N GLY A 331 24.10 12.01 -9.45
CA GLY A 331 24.75 11.96 -10.75
C GLY A 331 25.08 10.51 -11.11
N LEU A 332 24.76 10.08 -12.33
CA LEU A 332 25.18 8.82 -12.92
C LEU A 332 26.05 9.14 -14.14
N ILE A 333 27.12 8.40 -14.33
CA ILE A 333 28.00 8.51 -15.48
C ILE A 333 28.08 7.16 -16.18
N HIS A 334 27.84 7.17 -17.47
CA HIS A 334 27.87 6.00 -18.35
C HIS A 334 28.94 6.16 -19.43
N ARG A 335 29.51 5.03 -19.84
CA ARG A 335 30.32 4.95 -21.05
C ARG A 335 29.45 5.15 -22.30
N PRO A 336 30.05 5.45 -23.47
CA PRO A 336 29.30 5.59 -24.72
C PRO A 336 28.44 4.38 -25.10
N ASP A 337 28.81 3.19 -24.63
CA ASP A 337 28.07 1.94 -24.84
C ASP A 337 26.91 1.71 -23.85
N GLY A 338 26.71 2.64 -22.90
CA GLY A 338 25.69 2.56 -21.87
C GLY A 338 26.11 1.85 -20.59
N GLU A 339 27.35 1.35 -20.50
CA GLU A 339 27.83 0.71 -19.28
C GLU A 339 28.01 1.73 -18.15
N PHE A 340 27.55 1.40 -16.94
CA PHE A 340 27.77 2.21 -15.74
C PHE A 340 29.27 2.42 -15.48
N SER A 341 29.68 3.69 -15.36
CA SER A 341 31.05 4.08 -15.02
C SER A 341 31.16 4.53 -13.56
N ALA A 342 30.31 5.44 -13.10
CA ALA A 342 30.40 6.03 -11.78
C ALA A 342 29.06 6.63 -11.33
N ALA A 343 28.89 6.83 -10.02
CA ALA A 343 27.82 7.63 -9.45
C ALA A 343 28.40 8.69 -8.51
N VAL A 344 27.64 9.77 -8.34
CA VAL A 344 28.02 10.95 -7.54
C VAL A 344 26.82 11.38 -6.70
N LEU A 345 27.06 11.71 -5.44
CA LEU A 345 26.05 12.34 -4.60
C LEU A 345 26.12 13.86 -4.76
N GLY A 346 25.03 14.47 -5.22
CA GLY A 346 24.90 15.93 -5.41
C GLY A 346 24.40 16.68 -4.17
N GLY A 347 23.98 15.97 -3.12
CA GLY A 347 23.45 16.56 -1.89
C GLY A 347 21.92 16.75 -1.91
N PRO A 348 21.37 17.50 -0.95
CA PRO A 348 19.92 17.63 -0.80
C PRO A 348 19.30 18.45 -1.92
N VAL A 349 18.09 18.07 -2.30
CA VAL A 349 17.28 18.77 -3.30
C VAL A 349 16.78 20.11 -2.76
N SER A 350 16.72 21.14 -3.60
CA SER A 350 16.22 22.47 -3.24
C SER A 350 15.30 23.08 -4.30
N ALA A 351 14.12 23.54 -3.85
CA ALA A 351 13.18 24.29 -4.69
C ALA A 351 13.49 25.79 -4.74
N VAL A 352 14.50 26.26 -4.02
CA VAL A 352 14.85 27.69 -3.90
C VAL A 352 16.26 27.95 -4.40
N GLU A 353 17.22 27.14 -3.98
CA GLU A 353 18.63 27.34 -4.31
C GLU A 353 19.01 26.52 -5.55
N PRO A 354 19.94 27.02 -6.37
CA PRO A 354 20.56 26.23 -7.43
C PRO A 354 21.24 24.99 -6.88
N MET A 355 20.94 23.86 -7.52
CA MET A 355 21.44 22.55 -7.15
C MET A 355 22.73 22.25 -7.90
N LEU A 356 23.77 21.83 -7.18
CA LEU A 356 25.12 21.64 -7.71
C LEU A 356 25.52 20.17 -7.61
N VAL A 357 25.94 19.55 -8.72
CA VAL A 357 26.44 18.17 -8.74
C VAL A 357 27.82 18.13 -9.40
N PRO A 358 28.92 18.17 -8.61
CA PRO A 358 30.28 18.15 -9.14
C PRO A 358 30.63 16.76 -9.65
N LEU A 359 31.00 16.66 -10.93
CA LEU A 359 31.36 15.38 -11.54
C LEU A 359 32.83 15.02 -11.25
N PRO A 360 33.17 13.72 -11.14
CA PRO A 360 34.54 13.24 -10.98
C PRO A 360 35.42 13.60 -12.17
N ASP A 361 36.72 13.34 -12.03
CA ASP A 361 37.72 13.43 -13.10
C ASP A 361 37.81 14.79 -13.82
N GLY A 362 37.38 15.87 -13.15
CA GLY A 362 37.35 17.20 -13.76
C GLY A 362 36.40 17.29 -14.95
N GLN A 363 35.26 16.61 -14.90
CA GLN A 363 34.24 16.68 -15.96
C GLN A 363 33.28 17.87 -15.82
N GLY A 364 33.46 18.70 -14.78
CA GLY A 364 32.66 19.90 -14.54
C GLY A 364 31.62 19.71 -13.44
N THR A 365 30.66 20.62 -13.37
CA THR A 365 29.60 20.64 -12.34
C THR A 365 28.26 20.90 -13.00
N PHE A 366 27.28 20.01 -12.77
CA PHE A 366 25.90 20.32 -13.13
C PHE A 366 25.37 21.42 -12.20
N VAL A 367 24.74 22.43 -12.78
CA VAL A 367 24.03 23.50 -12.11
C VAL A 367 22.57 23.42 -12.57
N ILE A 368 21.64 23.15 -11.64
CA ILE A 368 20.25 22.84 -11.96
C ILE A 368 19.31 23.75 -11.17
N ARG A 369 18.41 24.43 -11.86
CA ARG A 369 17.41 25.32 -11.28
C ARG A 369 16.27 25.56 -12.27
N TYR A 370 15.15 24.86 -12.10
CA TYR A 370 13.99 24.98 -13.00
C TYR A 370 13.38 26.39 -13.03
N GLY A 371 12.95 26.81 -14.21
CA GLY A 371 12.40 28.13 -14.48
C GLY A 371 13.45 29.24 -14.57
N THR A 372 14.74 28.91 -14.63
CA THR A 372 15.83 29.90 -14.68
C THR A 372 16.72 29.73 -15.90
N ARG A 373 17.45 30.79 -16.24
CA ARG A 373 18.56 30.72 -17.21
C ARG A 373 19.86 30.55 -16.43
N ILE A 374 20.80 29.76 -16.94
CA ILE A 374 22.02 29.38 -16.21
C ILE A 374 23.23 29.45 -17.15
N GLY A 375 24.33 30.01 -16.66
CA GLY A 375 25.60 30.05 -17.39
C GLY A 375 25.68 31.12 -18.48
N PRO A 376 26.86 31.28 -19.12
CA PRO A 376 27.09 32.33 -20.13
C PRO A 376 26.19 32.20 -21.36
N ASP A 377 25.71 30.98 -21.65
CA ASP A 377 24.79 30.71 -22.75
C ASP A 377 23.31 30.86 -22.35
N GLU A 378 23.05 31.26 -21.09
CA GLU A 378 21.71 31.45 -20.54
C GLU A 378 20.79 30.21 -20.72
N ARG A 379 21.33 29.00 -20.54
CA ARG A 379 20.58 27.75 -20.77
C ARG A 379 19.38 27.62 -19.83
N PRO A 380 18.23 27.14 -20.32
CA PRO A 380 17.08 26.90 -19.46
C PRO A 380 17.33 25.71 -18.53
N ASP A 381 17.01 25.90 -17.26
CA ASP A 381 16.85 24.89 -16.20
C ASP A 381 18.10 24.12 -15.75
N ALA A 382 19.05 23.85 -16.64
CA ALA A 382 20.27 23.12 -16.35
C ALA A 382 21.45 23.60 -17.21
N TRP A 383 22.65 23.60 -16.61
CA TRP A 383 23.90 23.88 -17.30
C TRP A 383 25.03 23.01 -16.74
N LEU A 384 25.87 22.45 -17.60
CA LEU A 384 27.12 21.79 -17.22
C LEU A 384 28.24 22.82 -17.25
N ALA A 385 28.62 23.31 -16.07
CA ALA A 385 29.74 24.21 -15.92
C ALA A 385 31.05 23.47 -16.24
N PRO A 386 31.89 23.95 -17.18
CA PRO A 386 33.16 23.33 -17.48
C PRO A 386 34.07 23.23 -16.24
N ALA A 387 34.99 22.28 -16.23
CA ALA A 387 35.98 22.20 -15.17
C ALA A 387 36.82 23.48 -15.03
N GLY A 388 37.10 23.84 -13.78
CA GLY A 388 37.79 25.10 -13.42
C GLY A 388 36.86 26.32 -13.33
N THR A 389 35.57 26.19 -13.64
CA THR A 389 34.58 27.24 -13.39
C THR A 389 34.39 27.43 -11.89
N THR A 390 34.61 28.65 -11.38
CA THR A 390 34.50 28.96 -9.94
C THR A 390 33.17 29.59 -9.54
N GLU A 391 32.47 30.20 -10.49
CA GLU A 391 31.17 30.83 -10.27
C GLU A 391 30.32 30.77 -11.53
N VAL A 392 29.00 30.80 -11.35
CA VAL A 392 28.02 30.80 -12.43
C VAL A 392 26.94 31.82 -12.14
N THR A 393 26.50 32.53 -13.18
CA THR A 393 25.32 33.39 -13.09
C THR A 393 24.05 32.57 -13.34
N VAL A 394 23.07 32.72 -12.47
CA VAL A 394 21.71 32.19 -12.58
C VAL A 394 20.76 33.38 -12.66
N TRP A 395 19.89 33.41 -13.67
CA TRP A 395 18.91 34.49 -13.84
C TRP A 395 17.51 34.02 -13.46
N GLU A 396 16.94 34.65 -12.43
CA GLU A 396 15.54 34.53 -12.06
C GLU A 396 14.76 35.70 -12.68
N GLY A 397 14.12 35.44 -13.82
CA GLY A 397 13.63 36.51 -14.70
C GLY A 397 14.79 37.35 -15.21
N ASP A 398 14.80 38.64 -14.85
CA ASP A 398 15.87 39.60 -15.20
C ASP A 398 16.87 39.83 -14.05
N THR A 399 16.75 39.10 -12.94
CA THR A 399 17.61 39.28 -11.76
C THR A 399 18.76 38.28 -11.80
N PRO A 400 20.02 38.72 -12.00
CA PRO A 400 21.18 37.82 -11.96
C PRO A 400 21.58 37.53 -10.49
N LYS A 401 21.89 36.27 -10.21
CA LYS A 401 22.49 35.78 -8.97
C LYS A 401 23.77 35.02 -9.31
N VAL A 402 24.89 35.42 -8.69
CA VAL A 402 26.16 34.69 -8.82
C VAL A 402 26.18 33.57 -7.77
N VAL A 403 26.44 32.35 -8.23
CA VAL A 403 26.48 31.13 -7.42
C VAL A 403 27.91 30.60 -7.45
N PRO A 404 28.59 30.46 -6.30
CA PRO A 404 29.91 29.85 -6.25
C PRO A 404 29.81 28.35 -6.55
N LEU A 405 30.80 27.82 -7.27
CA LEU A 405 30.94 26.39 -7.57
C LEU A 405 32.02 25.76 -6.66
N PRO A 406 31.86 24.46 -6.33
CA PRO A 406 32.77 23.74 -5.43
C PRO A 406 34.17 23.49 -5.99
#